data_AF-A0A936TGJ7-F1
#
_entry.id   AF-A0A936TGJ7-F1
#
_cell.length_a   1.000
_cell.length_b   1.000
_cell.length_c   1.000
_cell.angle_alpha   90.00
_cell.angle_beta   90.00
_cell.angle_gamma   90.00
#
_symmetry.space_group_name_H-M   'P 1'
#
loop_
_entity.id
_entity.type
_entity.pdbx_description
1 polymer ?
#
loop_
_entity_poly.entity_id
_entity_poly.type
_entity_poly.pdbx_seq_one_letter_code
_entity_poly.pdbx_strand_id
1 'polypeptide(L)'
;MSVDTDVTSTSDTSTDASSVATADPGDGVDNGVVVLSITPAAMEVVNGVLSTEPDPDELGLRVEIVGTNGAEYSYDLSFESLADAADDDVRVVQDGLTVMVPAATVPDLIGAVLDTPAAGSAGLVIRNPNRPDPLAGVELDRSGDMASQVQQLLEQVINPGLASHGGFATLVGVDDDNKVYITLGGGCQGCSMTQMTLTQGIQKQLNAAIPEIGDVIDVTDHAQGENPFY
;
A
#
# COMPACT_ATOMS: atom_id res chain seq x y z
N MET A 1 -27.84 -75.91 20.21
CA MET A 1 -28.62 -74.95 21.03
C MET A 1 -27.61 -74.20 21.85
N SER A 2 -27.52 -72.88 21.67
CA SER A 2 -26.51 -72.05 22.36
C SER A 2 -26.92 -71.82 23.81
N VAL A 3 -25.93 -71.62 24.69
CA VAL A 3 -26.15 -71.22 26.08
C VAL A 3 -25.54 -69.84 26.29
N ASP A 4 -26.26 -69.00 27.01
CA ASP A 4 -25.92 -67.62 27.34
C ASP A 4 -25.05 -67.55 28.61
N THR A 5 -24.11 -66.59 28.70
CA THR A 5 -23.81 -65.88 29.97
C THR A 5 -23.17 -64.52 29.69
N ASP A 6 -23.71 -63.47 30.31
CA ASP A 6 -23.23 -62.07 30.32
C ASP A 6 -21.89 -61.84 31.07
N VAL A 7 -21.11 -60.84 30.61
CA VAL A 7 -20.10 -60.06 31.37
C VAL A 7 -19.46 -59.02 30.42
N THR A 8 -19.25 -57.73 30.74
CA THR A 8 -19.89 -56.77 31.68
C THR A 8 -19.59 -55.34 31.15
N SER A 9 -20.33 -54.30 31.57
CA SER A 9 -20.16 -52.91 31.09
C SER A 9 -19.12 -52.07 31.86
N THR A 10 -18.47 -51.13 31.17
CA THR A 10 -17.98 -49.85 31.73
C THR A 10 -18.10 -48.71 30.72
N SER A 11 -18.67 -47.58 31.13
CA SER A 11 -18.48 -46.25 30.52
C SER A 11 -17.02 -45.79 30.72
N ASP A 12 -16.48 -44.69 30.16
CA ASP A 12 -17.02 -43.59 29.34
C ASP A 12 -15.85 -43.08 28.42
N THR A 13 -15.78 -41.92 27.73
CA THR A 13 -16.53 -40.64 27.77
C THR A 13 -16.47 -39.92 26.41
N SER A 14 -17.42 -39.01 26.18
CA SER A 14 -17.28 -37.76 25.40
C SER A 14 -15.98 -36.96 25.69
N THR A 15 -15.49 -36.00 24.90
CA THR A 15 -15.91 -35.34 23.64
C THR A 15 -14.66 -34.65 23.06
N ASP A 16 -14.54 -34.58 21.73
CA ASP A 16 -14.17 -33.30 21.08
C ASP A 16 -14.89 -33.18 19.73
N ALA A 17 -15.55 -32.05 19.51
CA ALA A 17 -16.27 -31.75 18.28
C ALA A 17 -15.74 -30.43 17.75
N SER A 18 -15.13 -30.47 16.56
CA SER A 18 -14.42 -29.33 15.96
C SER A 18 -15.31 -28.09 15.87
N SER A 19 -15.11 -27.17 16.82
CA SER A 19 -15.79 -25.89 16.88
C SER A 19 -15.02 -24.88 16.05
N VAL A 20 -15.35 -24.77 14.75
CA VAL A 20 -14.85 -23.66 13.94
C VAL A 20 -15.43 -22.36 14.51
N ALA A 21 -14.58 -21.55 15.13
CA ALA A 21 -14.97 -20.29 15.74
C ALA A 21 -15.37 -19.30 14.65
N THR A 22 -16.69 -19.20 14.40
CA THR A 22 -17.23 -18.18 13.50
C THR A 22 -17.23 -16.87 14.27
N ALA A 23 -16.33 -15.95 13.91
CA ALA A 23 -16.24 -14.64 14.52
C ALA A 23 -17.45 -13.79 14.10
N ASP A 24 -18.45 -13.72 14.97
CA ASP A 24 -19.59 -12.82 14.83
C ASP A 24 -19.19 -11.41 15.33
N PRO A 25 -19.41 -10.33 14.56
CA PRO A 25 -18.97 -8.98 14.92
C PRO A 25 -19.91 -8.32 15.95
N GLY A 26 -19.78 -8.76 17.20
CA GLY A 26 -20.64 -8.35 18.31
C GLY A 26 -20.38 -6.95 18.88
N ASP A 27 -21.12 -5.98 18.34
CA ASP A 27 -21.55 -4.70 18.95
C ASP A 27 -20.47 -3.73 19.53
N GLY A 28 -20.26 -2.61 18.84
CA GLY A 28 -19.29 -1.57 19.25
C GLY A 28 -19.10 -0.44 18.23
N VAL A 29 -20.17 0.01 17.57
CA VAL A 29 -20.09 0.95 16.42
C VAL A 29 -19.97 2.42 16.82
N ASP A 30 -18.90 2.78 17.53
CA ASP A 30 -18.42 4.16 17.50
C ASP A 30 -18.01 4.51 16.07
N ASN A 31 -18.71 5.47 15.45
CA ASN A 31 -18.48 5.87 14.06
C ASN A 31 -17.28 6.83 13.93
N GLY A 32 -16.20 6.52 14.65
CA GLY A 32 -14.88 7.12 14.45
C GLY A 32 -14.21 6.54 13.22
N VAL A 33 -13.58 7.39 12.40
CA VAL A 33 -12.81 6.93 11.25
C VAL A 33 -11.55 6.22 11.77
N VAL A 34 -11.44 4.91 11.51
CA VAL A 34 -10.25 4.13 11.87
C VAL A 34 -9.09 4.62 11.00
N VAL A 35 -8.19 5.40 11.61
CA VAL A 35 -7.03 5.97 10.92
C VAL A 35 -6.08 4.84 10.51
N LEU A 36 -5.53 4.12 11.49
CA LEU A 36 -4.69 2.94 11.28
C LEU A 36 -5.25 1.79 12.13
N SER A 37 -5.31 0.59 11.56
CA SER A 37 -5.59 -0.66 12.29
C SER A 37 -4.33 -1.54 12.38
N ILE A 38 -4.16 -2.28 13.48
CA ILE A 38 -3.05 -3.23 13.66
C ILE A 38 -3.58 -4.66 13.63
N THR A 39 -2.96 -5.57 12.86
CA THR A 39 -3.35 -7.00 12.88
C THR A 39 -2.80 -7.69 14.14
N PRO A 40 -3.45 -8.75 14.67
CA PRO A 40 -2.96 -9.44 15.87
C PRO A 40 -1.51 -9.92 15.78
N ALA A 41 -1.07 -10.38 14.61
CA ALA A 41 0.31 -10.80 14.37
C ALA A 41 1.31 -9.63 14.39
N ALA A 42 0.91 -8.44 13.90
CA ALA A 42 1.70 -7.22 14.07
C ALA A 42 1.68 -6.73 15.52
N MET A 43 0.55 -6.89 16.21
CA MET A 43 0.40 -6.51 17.62
C MET A 43 1.34 -7.29 18.53
N GLU A 44 1.51 -8.60 18.31
CA GLU A 44 2.52 -9.43 19.00
C GLU A 44 3.96 -8.93 18.75
N VAL A 45 4.29 -8.53 17.52
CA VAL A 45 5.61 -7.99 17.18
C VAL A 45 5.84 -6.62 17.83
N VAL A 46 4.88 -5.71 17.74
CA VAL A 46 4.98 -4.36 18.33
C VAL A 46 5.11 -4.44 19.85
N ASN A 47 4.24 -5.20 20.52
CA ASN A 47 4.31 -5.39 21.97
C ASN A 47 5.60 -6.11 22.40
N GLY A 48 6.12 -7.02 21.56
CA GLY A 48 7.39 -7.71 21.77
C GLY A 48 8.61 -6.78 21.75
N VAL A 49 8.62 -5.74 20.91
CA VAL A 49 9.67 -4.72 20.90
C VAL A 49 9.45 -3.70 22.03
N LEU A 50 8.21 -3.21 22.21
CA LEU A 50 7.85 -2.28 23.28
C LEU A 50 8.26 -2.81 24.67
N SER A 51 8.06 -4.10 24.92
CA SER A 51 8.47 -4.77 26.17
C SER A 51 9.99 -4.79 26.43
N THR A 52 10.82 -4.28 25.50
CA THR A 52 12.28 -4.15 25.66
C THR A 52 12.76 -2.70 25.81
N GLU A 53 11.88 -1.72 25.57
CA GLU A 53 12.15 -0.31 25.80
C GLU A 53 12.07 0.05 27.30
N PRO A 54 12.74 1.15 27.74
CA PRO A 54 12.53 1.69 29.09
C PRO A 54 11.09 2.22 29.25
N ASP A 55 10.53 2.04 30.44
CA ASP A 55 9.26 2.62 30.88
C ASP A 55 8.09 2.46 29.87
N PRO A 56 7.81 1.21 29.41
CA PRO A 56 6.93 0.94 28.26
C PRO A 56 5.46 1.33 28.48
N ASP A 57 5.01 1.42 29.73
CA ASP A 57 3.67 1.90 30.10
C ASP A 57 3.49 3.42 29.83
N GLU A 58 4.58 4.18 29.61
CA GLU A 58 4.55 5.61 29.30
C GLU A 58 4.77 5.91 27.79
N LEU A 59 4.89 4.88 26.95
CA LEU A 59 5.16 4.99 25.51
C LEU A 59 3.94 4.67 24.64
N GLY A 60 3.90 5.27 23.45
CA GLY A 60 2.97 4.95 22.36
C GLY A 60 3.71 4.74 21.04
N LEU A 61 3.08 4.05 20.09
CA LEU A 61 3.61 3.86 18.74
C LEU A 61 3.26 5.08 17.88
N ARG A 62 4.25 5.90 17.53
CA ARG A 62 4.13 6.91 16.48
C ARG A 62 4.12 6.24 15.12
N VAL A 63 3.23 6.69 14.24
CA VAL A 63 3.21 6.31 12.82
C VAL A 63 3.12 7.57 11.98
N GLU A 64 4.20 7.90 11.27
CA GLU A 64 4.34 9.17 10.55
C GLU A 64 4.69 8.92 9.08
N ILE A 65 4.05 9.67 8.16
CA ILE A 65 4.47 9.71 6.75
C ILE A 65 5.60 10.72 6.62
N VAL A 66 6.82 10.23 6.37
CA VAL A 66 8.05 11.05 6.24
C VAL A 66 8.36 11.42 4.79
N GLY A 67 7.55 10.97 3.82
CA GLY A 67 7.67 11.34 2.42
C GLY A 67 6.99 10.34 1.49
N THR A 68 7.42 10.31 0.22
CA THR A 68 6.93 9.41 -0.81
C THR A 68 8.06 8.71 -1.56
N ASN A 69 7.77 7.57 -2.16
CA ASN A 69 8.65 6.85 -3.07
C ASN A 69 7.86 6.50 -4.33
N GLY A 70 7.88 7.41 -5.32
CA GLY A 70 7.03 7.32 -6.50
C GLY A 70 5.55 7.29 -6.09
N ALA A 71 4.90 6.15 -6.35
CA ALA A 71 3.47 5.97 -6.09
C ALA A 71 3.12 5.47 -4.67
N GLU A 72 4.07 5.33 -3.74
CA GLU A 72 3.80 4.87 -2.36
C GLU A 72 4.32 5.86 -1.31
N TYR A 73 3.72 5.87 -0.10
CA TYR A 73 4.24 6.68 1.01
C TYR A 73 5.43 5.97 1.69
N SER A 74 6.36 6.78 2.19
CA SER A 74 7.44 6.36 3.09
C SER A 74 7.03 6.64 4.53
N TYR A 75 7.15 5.66 5.43
CA TYR A 75 6.73 5.77 6.83
C TYR A 75 7.92 5.68 7.79
N ASP A 76 7.83 6.41 8.91
CA ASP A 76 8.57 6.10 10.14
C ASP A 76 7.65 5.38 11.14
N LEU A 77 8.27 4.52 11.96
CA LEU A 77 7.63 3.72 13.00
C LEU A 77 8.54 3.75 14.23
N SER A 78 8.12 4.50 15.26
CA SER A 78 8.93 4.81 16.43
C SER A 78 8.08 4.74 17.71
N PHE A 79 8.71 4.44 18.85
CA PHE A 79 8.07 4.58 20.16
C PHE A 79 8.41 5.94 20.75
N GLU A 80 7.37 6.68 21.15
CA GLU A 80 7.50 8.01 21.76
C GLU A 80 6.72 8.10 23.07
N SER A 81 7.19 8.96 23.96
CA SER A 81 6.52 9.28 25.23
C SER A 81 5.13 9.89 24.97
N LEU A 82 4.12 9.35 25.65
CA LEU A 82 2.74 9.85 25.60
C LEU A 82 2.61 11.30 26.11
N ALA A 83 3.61 11.78 26.86
CA ALA A 83 3.68 13.16 27.37
C ALA A 83 4.35 14.14 26.39
N ASP A 84 5.13 13.65 25.42
CA ASP A 84 5.85 14.49 24.44
C ASP A 84 5.12 14.59 23.09
N ALA A 85 4.20 13.66 22.81
CA ALA A 85 3.33 13.71 21.62
C ALA A 85 2.46 14.98 21.57
N ALA A 86 2.20 15.49 20.36
CA ALA A 86 1.63 16.81 20.12
C ALA A 86 0.14 16.95 20.52
N ASP A 87 -0.30 18.20 20.71
CA ASP A 87 -1.72 18.53 20.98
C ASP A 87 -2.66 18.16 19.83
N ASP A 88 -2.15 18.12 18.58
CA ASP A 88 -2.88 17.72 17.38
C ASP A 88 -2.58 16.28 16.89
N ASP A 89 -1.71 15.53 17.57
CA ASP A 89 -1.53 14.10 17.27
C ASP A 89 -2.84 13.35 17.59
N VAL A 90 -3.44 12.68 16.60
CA VAL A 90 -4.61 11.82 16.78
C VAL A 90 -4.18 10.52 17.43
N ARG A 91 -4.73 10.25 18.62
CA ARG A 91 -4.37 9.11 19.47
C ARG A 91 -5.49 8.08 19.48
N VAL A 92 -5.16 6.83 19.16
CA VAL A 92 -6.11 5.70 19.07
C VAL A 92 -5.57 4.53 19.87
N VAL A 93 -6.33 4.03 20.84
CA VAL A 93 -5.93 2.87 21.65
C VAL A 93 -6.41 1.58 20.99
N GLN A 94 -5.49 0.63 20.79
CA GLN A 94 -5.75 -0.70 20.21
C GLN A 94 -5.05 -1.76 21.09
N ASP A 95 -5.82 -2.72 21.61
CA ASP A 95 -5.34 -3.82 22.48
C ASP A 95 -4.38 -3.40 23.62
N GLY A 96 -4.56 -2.18 24.13
CA GLY A 96 -3.77 -1.57 25.21
C GLY A 96 -2.65 -0.65 24.74
N LEU A 97 -2.17 -0.77 23.49
CA LEU A 97 -1.22 0.16 22.89
C LEU A 97 -1.92 1.46 22.49
N THR A 98 -1.31 2.60 22.79
CA THR A 98 -1.70 3.89 22.17
C THR A 98 -0.93 4.08 20.87
N VAL A 99 -1.65 4.22 19.76
CA VAL A 99 -1.13 4.60 18.44
C VAL A 99 -1.30 6.10 18.26
N MET A 100 -0.27 6.78 17.75
CA MET A 100 -0.23 8.25 17.60
C MET A 100 0.08 8.62 16.14
N VAL A 101 -0.78 9.45 15.54
CA VAL A 101 -0.68 9.85 14.12
C VAL A 101 -0.86 11.37 14.00
N PRO A 102 0.09 12.10 13.39
CA PRO A 102 -0.03 13.56 13.23
C PRO A 102 -1.26 13.96 12.41
N ALA A 103 -2.04 14.95 12.88
CA ALA A 103 -3.25 15.40 12.18
C ALA A 103 -3.03 15.75 10.70
N ALA A 104 -1.83 16.22 10.33
CA ALA A 104 -1.45 16.52 8.96
C ALA A 104 -1.42 15.29 8.03
N THR A 105 -1.13 14.08 8.56
CA THR A 105 -0.98 12.83 7.78
C THR A 105 -2.11 11.82 8.04
N VAL A 106 -2.99 12.10 9.00
CA VAL A 106 -4.23 11.32 9.24
C VAL A 106 -5.02 11.07 7.95
N PRO A 107 -5.31 12.05 7.07
CA PRO A 107 -6.12 11.82 5.86
C PRO A 107 -5.50 10.78 4.91
N ASP A 108 -4.19 10.82 4.75
CA ASP A 108 -3.39 9.89 3.94
C ASP A 108 -3.30 8.48 4.54
N LEU A 109 -3.53 8.33 5.85
CA LEU A 109 -3.46 7.05 6.55
C LEU A 109 -4.81 6.33 6.69
N ILE A 110 -5.96 7.01 6.58
CA ILE A 110 -7.31 6.44 6.82
C ILE A 110 -7.49 5.04 6.20
N GLY A 111 -7.81 4.06 7.04
CA GLY A 111 -8.05 2.68 6.62
C GLY A 111 -6.80 1.85 6.34
N ALA A 112 -5.60 2.37 6.64
CA ALA A 112 -4.38 1.59 6.55
C ALA A 112 -4.32 0.45 7.60
N VAL A 113 -3.54 -0.58 7.28
CA VAL A 113 -3.36 -1.76 8.14
C VAL A 113 -1.87 -2.00 8.39
N LEU A 114 -1.44 -1.92 9.64
CA LEU A 114 -0.12 -2.38 10.08
C LEU A 114 -0.17 -3.90 10.29
N ASP A 115 0.66 -4.61 9.56
CA ASP A 115 0.63 -6.07 9.44
C ASP A 115 2.04 -6.67 9.41
N THR A 116 2.16 -7.99 9.43
CA THR A 116 3.44 -8.70 9.22
C THR A 116 3.63 -9.13 7.76
N PRO A 117 4.86 -9.20 7.24
CA PRO A 117 5.11 -9.66 5.88
C PRO A 117 4.83 -11.16 5.75
N ALA A 118 4.34 -11.57 4.57
CA ALA A 118 4.09 -12.98 4.29
C ALA A 118 5.41 -13.80 4.30
N ALA A 119 5.27 -15.10 4.60
CA ALA A 119 6.35 -16.10 4.59
C ALA A 119 7.49 -15.92 5.63
N GLY A 120 7.24 -15.25 6.74
CA GLY A 120 8.09 -15.35 7.94
C GLY A 120 9.38 -14.50 7.92
N SER A 121 9.46 -13.52 7.03
CA SER A 121 10.41 -12.41 7.18
C SER A 121 10.13 -11.65 8.48
N ALA A 122 11.17 -11.20 9.18
CA ALA A 122 11.00 -10.35 10.36
C ALA A 122 10.71 -8.90 9.94
N GLY A 123 9.86 -8.21 10.70
CA GLY A 123 9.52 -6.80 10.50
C GLY A 123 8.01 -6.55 10.44
N LEU A 124 7.64 -5.30 10.14
CA LEU A 124 6.28 -4.81 9.99
C LEU A 124 6.09 -4.23 8.58
N VAL A 125 4.86 -4.24 8.07
CA VAL A 125 4.48 -3.65 6.77
C VAL A 125 3.19 -2.85 6.92
N ILE A 126 3.12 -1.66 6.34
CA ILE A 126 1.89 -0.85 6.30
C ILE A 126 1.20 -1.05 4.95
N ARG A 127 0.01 -1.65 4.98
CA ARG A 127 -0.89 -1.82 3.83
C ARG A 127 -1.86 -0.64 3.80
N ASN A 128 -1.44 0.47 3.19
CA ASN A 128 -2.29 1.65 3.05
C ASN A 128 -3.18 1.55 1.78
N PRO A 129 -4.51 1.70 1.88
CA PRO A 129 -5.40 1.77 0.71
C PRO A 129 -5.27 3.09 -0.06
N ASN A 130 -4.86 4.16 0.62
CA ASN A 130 -4.57 5.44 0.01
C ASN A 130 -3.22 5.39 -0.71
N ARG A 131 -3.00 6.36 -1.59
CA ARG A 131 -1.79 6.52 -2.38
C ARG A 131 -1.48 8.01 -2.42
N PRO A 132 -0.21 8.43 -2.30
CA PRO A 132 0.13 9.84 -2.44
C PRO A 132 -0.39 10.36 -3.76
N ASP A 133 -0.83 11.61 -3.78
CA ASP A 133 -1.05 12.28 -5.06
C ASP A 133 0.28 12.28 -5.82
N PRO A 134 0.32 11.79 -7.09
CA PRO A 134 1.57 11.61 -7.83
C PRO A 134 2.27 12.93 -8.16
N LEU A 135 1.67 14.07 -7.81
CA LEU A 135 2.14 15.44 -8.05
C LEU A 135 2.41 16.19 -6.73
N ALA A 136 2.30 15.52 -5.59
CA ALA A 136 2.63 16.08 -4.29
C ALA A 136 4.11 16.51 -4.24
N GLY A 137 4.36 17.81 -4.35
CA GLY A 137 5.71 18.39 -4.46
C GLY A 137 6.21 18.64 -5.88
N VAL A 138 5.41 18.38 -6.92
CA VAL A 138 5.76 18.59 -8.33
C VAL A 138 5.16 19.90 -8.84
N GLU A 139 5.97 20.95 -8.91
CA GLU A 139 5.60 22.20 -9.58
C GLU A 139 5.61 22.01 -11.11
N LEU A 140 4.50 21.49 -11.65
CA LEU A 140 4.27 21.44 -13.09
C LEU A 140 4.13 22.87 -13.64
N ASP A 141 5.02 23.28 -14.54
CA ASP A 141 4.79 24.48 -15.34
C ASP A 141 3.66 24.22 -16.34
N ARG A 142 2.51 24.84 -16.06
CA ARG A 142 1.31 24.85 -16.92
C ARG A 142 1.27 26.05 -17.89
N SER A 143 2.39 26.73 -18.10
CA SER A 143 2.49 27.82 -19.10
C SER A 143 2.88 27.28 -20.48
N GLY A 144 3.56 26.14 -20.52
CA GLY A 144 3.81 25.35 -21.73
C GLY A 144 2.59 24.57 -22.25
N ASP A 145 2.67 24.16 -23.51
CA ASP A 145 1.74 23.25 -24.17
C ASP A 145 1.66 21.85 -23.52
N MET A 146 0.64 21.06 -23.90
CA MET A 146 0.40 19.74 -23.31
C MET A 146 1.60 18.79 -23.46
N ALA A 147 2.32 18.84 -24.58
CA ALA A 147 3.54 18.05 -24.78
C ALA A 147 4.60 18.40 -23.71
N SER A 148 4.82 19.68 -23.45
CA SER A 148 5.72 20.16 -22.40
C SER A 148 5.28 19.76 -20.98
N GLN A 149 3.97 19.69 -20.72
CA GLN A 149 3.44 19.25 -19.41
C GLN A 149 3.54 17.72 -19.24
N VAL A 150 3.25 16.94 -20.29
CA VAL A 150 3.42 15.48 -20.31
C VAL A 150 4.90 15.09 -20.17
N GLN A 151 5.81 15.83 -20.82
CA GLN A 151 7.25 15.61 -20.68
C GLN A 151 7.72 15.79 -19.23
N GLN A 152 7.32 16.89 -18.58
CA GLN A 152 7.59 17.13 -17.15
C GLN A 152 7.10 15.98 -16.26
N LEU A 153 5.88 15.46 -16.48
CA LEU A 153 5.34 14.31 -15.74
C LEU A 153 6.12 13.02 -15.98
N LEU A 154 6.49 12.76 -17.24
CA LEU A 154 7.31 11.60 -17.58
C LEU A 154 8.66 11.64 -16.87
N GLU A 155 9.32 12.80 -16.83
CA GLU A 155 10.64 12.96 -16.21
C GLU A 155 10.61 13.01 -14.68
N GLN A 156 9.64 13.70 -14.07
CA GLN A 156 9.63 13.97 -12.62
C GLN A 156 8.87 12.93 -11.78
N VAL A 157 7.90 12.23 -12.37
CA VAL A 157 6.99 11.32 -11.64
C VAL A 157 7.12 9.88 -12.13
N ILE A 158 6.95 9.69 -13.43
CA ILE A 158 6.72 8.37 -14.01
C ILE A 158 8.04 7.62 -14.19
N ASN A 159 9.06 8.25 -14.79
CA ASN A 159 10.36 7.62 -15.01
C ASN A 159 11.11 7.23 -13.72
N PRO A 160 11.05 8.00 -12.61
CA PRO A 160 11.57 7.54 -11.31
C PRO A 160 10.94 6.21 -10.85
N GLY A 161 9.63 6.02 -11.03
CA GLY A 161 8.95 4.75 -10.74
C GLY A 161 9.33 3.62 -11.70
N LEU A 162 9.46 3.91 -13.00
CA LEU A 162 9.88 2.92 -13.99
C LEU A 162 11.35 2.49 -13.81
N ALA A 163 12.23 3.41 -13.39
CA ALA A 163 13.66 3.18 -13.22
C ALA A 163 13.97 2.14 -12.14
N SER A 164 13.13 2.02 -11.10
CA SER A 164 13.20 0.96 -10.09
C SER A 164 13.06 -0.45 -10.68
N HIS A 165 12.43 -0.58 -11.85
CA HIS A 165 12.34 -1.83 -12.63
C HIS A 165 13.26 -1.82 -13.87
N GLY A 166 14.19 -0.86 -13.95
CA GLY A 166 15.09 -0.65 -15.08
C GLY A 166 14.41 -0.20 -16.38
N GLY A 167 13.15 0.26 -16.31
CA GLY A 167 12.37 0.77 -17.43
C GLY A 167 12.39 2.30 -17.54
N PHE A 168 11.91 2.82 -18.67
CA PHE A 168 11.59 4.23 -18.86
C PHE A 168 10.54 4.41 -19.96
N ALA A 169 9.93 5.59 -20.00
CA ALA A 169 9.01 6.05 -21.02
C ALA A 169 9.47 7.40 -21.58
N THR A 170 9.32 7.59 -22.90
CA THR A 170 9.71 8.81 -23.61
C THR A 170 8.54 9.33 -24.44
N LEU A 171 8.31 10.65 -24.41
CA LEU A 171 7.29 11.30 -25.25
C LEU A 171 7.72 11.32 -26.72
N VAL A 172 6.84 10.86 -27.61
CA VAL A 172 6.98 10.99 -29.07
C VAL A 172 6.19 12.22 -29.57
N GLY A 173 5.02 12.47 -28.99
CA GLY A 173 4.20 13.65 -29.29
C GLY A 173 2.80 13.58 -28.71
N VAL A 174 2.00 14.60 -29.02
CA VAL A 174 0.56 14.68 -28.70
C VAL A 174 -0.19 15.10 -29.96
N ASP A 175 -1.34 14.51 -30.26
CA ASP A 175 -2.18 14.88 -31.41
C ASP A 175 -3.31 15.88 -31.08
N ASP A 176 -4.00 16.37 -32.11
CA ASP A 176 -5.09 17.35 -31.99
C ASP A 176 -6.34 16.83 -31.23
N ASP A 177 -6.44 15.51 -30.95
CA ASP A 177 -7.47 14.92 -30.06
C ASP A 177 -6.93 14.69 -28.62
N ASN A 178 -5.80 15.31 -28.26
CA ASN A 178 -5.08 15.11 -26.99
C ASN A 178 -4.63 13.65 -26.72
N LYS A 179 -4.41 12.82 -27.75
CA LYS A 179 -3.81 11.50 -27.55
C LYS A 179 -2.29 11.63 -27.43
N VAL A 180 -1.72 10.96 -26.43
CA VAL A 180 -0.30 11.03 -26.09
C VAL A 180 0.41 9.80 -26.63
N TYR A 181 1.41 10.00 -27.48
CA TYR A 181 2.21 8.94 -28.07
C TYR A 181 3.53 8.81 -27.31
N ILE A 182 3.83 7.63 -26.78
CA ILE A 182 5.06 7.34 -26.03
C ILE A 182 5.83 6.17 -26.65
N THR A 183 7.10 6.04 -26.31
CA THR A 183 7.84 4.77 -26.44
C THR A 183 8.24 4.26 -25.07
N LEU A 184 8.03 2.96 -24.84
CA LEU A 184 8.52 2.24 -23.66
C LEU A 184 9.89 1.63 -23.94
N GLY A 185 10.83 1.80 -22.99
CA GLY A 185 12.21 1.32 -23.06
C GLY A 185 12.69 0.67 -21.76
N GLY A 186 13.88 0.08 -21.80
CA GLY A 186 14.51 -0.57 -20.64
C GLY A 186 13.98 -1.98 -20.35
N GLY A 187 14.16 -2.45 -19.11
CA GLY A 187 14.14 -3.88 -18.70
C GLY A 187 12.88 -4.70 -18.98
N CYS A 188 11.76 -4.08 -19.36
CA CYS A 188 10.47 -4.76 -19.59
C CYS A 188 10.24 -5.25 -21.04
N GLN A 189 11.29 -5.39 -21.88
CA GLN A 189 11.17 -5.88 -23.27
C GLN A 189 10.60 -7.30 -23.42
N GLY A 190 10.53 -8.10 -22.33
CA GLY A 190 10.30 -9.55 -22.41
C GLY A 190 8.85 -10.04 -22.38
N CYS A 191 7.87 -9.22 -22.00
CA CYS A 191 6.50 -9.68 -21.72
C CYS A 191 5.41 -8.69 -22.19
N SER A 192 4.74 -9.01 -23.31
CA SER A 192 3.70 -8.16 -23.91
C SER A 192 2.51 -7.86 -22.99
N MET A 193 2.18 -8.81 -22.10
CA MET A 193 1.10 -8.63 -21.12
C MET A 193 1.43 -7.57 -20.06
N THR A 194 2.71 -7.41 -19.72
CA THR A 194 3.19 -6.38 -18.77
C THR A 194 3.15 -4.98 -19.37
N GLN A 195 3.41 -4.86 -20.68
CA GLN A 195 3.43 -3.59 -21.40
C GLN A 195 2.05 -2.91 -21.39
N MET A 196 0.98 -3.66 -21.68
CA MET A 196 -0.39 -3.11 -21.65
C MET A 196 -0.77 -2.55 -20.26
N THR A 197 -0.43 -3.26 -19.19
CA THR A 197 -0.63 -2.77 -17.82
C THR A 197 0.25 -1.57 -17.47
N LEU A 198 1.43 -1.45 -18.09
CA LEU A 198 2.34 -0.33 -17.87
C LEU A 198 1.80 0.95 -18.53
N THR A 199 1.37 0.88 -19.79
CA THR A 199 0.75 2.00 -20.51
C THR A 199 -0.54 2.47 -19.80
N GLN A 200 -1.35 1.55 -19.26
CA GLN A 200 -2.51 1.89 -18.43
C GLN A 200 -2.11 2.59 -17.11
N GLY A 201 -1.02 2.15 -16.46
CA GLY A 201 -0.48 2.81 -15.27
C GLY A 201 0.08 4.21 -15.56
N ILE A 202 0.65 4.42 -16.74
CA ILE A 202 1.12 5.73 -17.24
C ILE A 202 -0.08 6.64 -17.53
N GLN A 203 -1.09 6.17 -18.26
CA GLN A 203 -2.32 6.91 -18.53
C GLN A 203 -3.05 7.34 -17.26
N LYS A 204 -3.13 6.46 -16.25
CA LYS A 204 -3.74 6.82 -14.96
C LYS A 204 -3.01 7.98 -14.26
N GLN A 205 -1.67 8.02 -14.33
CA GLN A 205 -0.87 9.09 -13.72
C GLN A 205 -0.96 10.39 -14.53
N LEU A 206 -0.87 10.32 -15.86
CA LEU A 206 -1.03 11.49 -16.73
C LEU A 206 -2.42 12.13 -16.58
N ASN A 207 -3.49 11.33 -16.59
CA ASN A 207 -4.86 11.84 -16.48
C ASN A 207 -5.22 12.35 -15.07
N ALA A 208 -4.46 11.97 -14.03
CA ALA A 208 -4.59 12.58 -12.70
C ALA A 208 -4.06 14.04 -12.68
N ALA A 209 -3.07 14.35 -13.51
CA ALA A 209 -2.44 15.67 -13.60
C ALA A 209 -3.04 16.59 -14.65
N ILE A 210 -3.38 16.01 -15.79
CA ILE A 210 -3.84 16.66 -17.02
C ILE A 210 -5.10 15.88 -17.47
N PRO A 211 -6.27 16.15 -16.87
CA PRO A 211 -7.51 15.39 -17.11
C PRO A 211 -8.11 15.61 -18.50
N GLU A 212 -7.47 16.44 -19.33
CA GLU A 212 -7.78 16.69 -20.74
C GLU A 212 -7.04 15.75 -21.71
N ILE A 213 -6.14 14.88 -21.23
CA ILE A 213 -5.52 13.80 -22.03
C ILE A 213 -6.54 12.72 -22.37
N GLY A 214 -6.54 12.30 -23.63
CA GLY A 214 -7.33 11.17 -24.13
C GLY A 214 -6.65 9.82 -23.90
N ASP A 215 -6.30 9.15 -24.99
CA ASP A 215 -5.60 7.87 -24.96
C ASP A 215 -4.08 8.04 -24.86
N VAL A 216 -3.41 7.12 -24.15
CA VAL A 216 -1.94 6.98 -24.20
C VAL A 216 -1.60 5.76 -25.05
N ILE A 217 -0.84 5.98 -26.12
CA ILE A 217 -0.50 4.99 -27.13
C ILE A 217 1.02 4.76 -27.08
N ASP A 218 1.43 3.56 -26.72
CA ASP A 218 2.82 3.13 -26.87
C ASP A 218 3.08 2.71 -28.32
N VAL A 219 4.08 3.31 -28.96
CA VAL A 219 4.44 3.11 -30.38
C VAL A 219 5.75 2.32 -30.57
N THR A 220 6.30 1.72 -29.51
CA THR A 220 7.41 0.77 -29.62
C THR A 220 7.00 -0.46 -30.44
N ASP A 221 7.83 -0.91 -31.38
CA ASP A 221 7.62 -2.18 -32.08
C ASP A 221 7.99 -3.36 -31.16
N HIS A 222 6.98 -3.98 -30.58
CA HIS A 222 7.13 -5.15 -29.69
C HIS A 222 7.24 -6.48 -30.43
N ALA A 223 7.18 -6.49 -31.77
CA ALA A 223 7.38 -7.66 -32.60
C ALA A 223 8.81 -7.75 -33.17
N GLN A 224 9.49 -6.61 -33.36
CA GLN A 224 10.83 -6.53 -33.94
C GLN A 224 11.71 -5.50 -33.24
N GLY A 225 12.92 -5.91 -32.85
CA GLY A 225 13.88 -5.06 -32.13
C GLY A 225 14.55 -3.94 -32.94
N GLU A 226 13.95 -3.49 -34.05
CA GLU A 226 14.53 -2.50 -34.98
C GLU A 226 13.50 -1.44 -35.45
N ASN A 227 13.34 -0.40 -34.62
CA ASN A 227 13.02 0.99 -34.99
C ASN A 227 12.09 1.24 -36.22
N PRO A 228 10.77 1.46 -36.03
CA PRO A 228 9.79 1.58 -37.12
C PRO A 228 9.74 2.95 -37.84
N PHE A 229 10.72 3.85 -37.65
CA PHE A 229 10.73 5.19 -38.25
C PHE A 229 12.05 5.50 -38.98
N TYR A 230 12.22 4.94 -40.19
CA TYR A 230 13.01 5.52 -41.31
C TYR A 230 12.68 4.86 -42.66
#